data_AF-A0A3B8T4X8-F1
#
_entry.id   AF-A0A3B8T4X8-F1
#
_cell.length_a   1.000
_cell.length_b   1.000
_cell.length_c   1.000
_cell.angle_alpha   90.00
_cell.angle_beta   90.00
_cell.angle_gamma   90.00
#
_symmetry.space_group_name_H-M   'P 1'
#
loop_
_entity.id
_entity.type
_entity.pdbx_description
1 polymer ?
#
loop_
_entity_poly.entity_id
_entity_poly.type
_entity_poly.pdbx_seq_one_letter_code
_entity_poly.pdbx_strand_id
1 'polypeptide(L)'
;MKKTAHTWAMYGIALAIPVIFFLLFELILRVVDYGQEYPLFIDNPSHPEYQLPRPDIIKRYFAQNQQAAQPTVSMEANFLLNTKPDNGFRLFVQGGSTAAGYPYGLGASLAGMLDSRVRASKPGHYVEVVNTAMSAVNSYTLLDF
;
A
#
# COMPACT_ATOMS: atom_id res chain seq x y z
N MET A 1 13.53 47.37 -18.93
CA MET A 1 14.51 46.67 -19.79
C MET A 1 13.87 45.41 -20.34
N LYS A 2 13.76 45.24 -21.68
CA LYS A 2 13.21 44.01 -22.28
C LYS A 2 14.25 42.89 -22.15
N LYS A 3 13.92 41.79 -21.46
CA LYS A 3 14.78 40.60 -21.39
C LYS A 3 14.96 40.05 -22.80
N THR A 4 16.20 39.82 -23.22
CA THR A 4 16.51 39.29 -24.55
C THR A 4 16.28 37.77 -24.57
N ALA A 5 16.14 37.18 -25.77
CA ALA A 5 15.93 35.73 -25.92
C ALA A 5 17.01 34.89 -25.22
N HIS A 6 18.25 35.38 -25.19
CA HIS A 6 19.39 34.74 -24.53
C HIS A 6 19.22 34.64 -23.00
N THR A 7 18.61 35.64 -22.36
CA THR A 7 18.35 35.62 -20.91
C THR A 7 17.32 34.56 -20.54
N TRP A 8 16.30 34.37 -21.39
CA TRP A 8 15.30 33.30 -21.20
C TRP A 8 15.88 31.91 -21.43
N ALA A 9 16.74 31.75 -22.45
CA ALA A 9 17.47 30.50 -22.67
C ALA A 9 18.34 30.12 -21.46
N MET A 10 19.05 31.08 -20.87
CA MET A 10 19.87 30.85 -19.67
C MET A 10 19.02 30.38 -18.49
N TYR A 11 17.86 31.00 -18.23
CA TYR A 11 16.96 30.55 -17.16
C TYR A 11 16.35 29.18 -17.43
N GLY A 12 16.02 28.88 -18.69
CA GLY A 12 15.53 27.56 -19.09
C GLY A 12 16.57 26.47 -18.82
N ILE A 13 17.83 26.71 -19.20
CA ILE A 13 18.94 25.78 -18.91
C ILE A 13 19.15 25.62 -17.41
N ALA A 14 19.14 26.72 -16.65
CA ALA A 14 19.32 26.69 -15.20
C ALA A 14 18.23 25.86 -14.48
N LEU A 15 16.98 25.90 -14.96
CA LEU A 15 15.89 25.07 -14.42
C LEU A 15 15.96 23.62 -14.92
N ALA A 16 16.39 23.40 -16.16
CA ALA A 16 16.45 22.07 -16.75
C ALA A 16 17.55 21.19 -16.14
N ILE A 17 18.71 21.77 -15.78
CA ILE A 17 19.84 21.03 -15.20
C ILE A 17 19.44 20.19 -13.97
N PRO A 18 18.83 20.73 -12.90
CA PRO A 18 18.46 19.92 -11.73
C PRO A 18 17.41 18.88 -12.06
N VAL A 19 16.45 19.19 -12.95
CA VAL A 19 15.42 18.22 -13.37
C VAL A 19 16.05 17.04 -14.11
N ILE A 20 16.91 17.31 -15.10
CA ILE A 20 17.62 16.27 -15.86
C ILE A 20 18.51 15.45 -14.93
N PHE A 21 19.20 16.10 -13.99
CA PHE A 21 20.02 15.41 -12.99
C PHE A 21 19.19 14.39 -12.19
N PHE A 22 18.06 14.79 -11.60
CA PHE A 22 17.23 13.87 -10.82
C PHE A 22 16.59 12.77 -11.68
N LEU A 23 16.21 13.07 -12.93
CA LEU A 23 15.70 12.05 -13.85
C LEU A 23 16.76 10.99 -14.20
N LEU A 24 17.98 11.41 -14.51
CA LEU A 24 19.08 10.49 -14.80
C LEU A 24 19.48 9.70 -13.55
N PHE A 25 19.49 10.35 -12.39
CA PHE A 25 19.78 9.68 -11.13
C PHE A 25 18.75 8.60 -10.82
N GLU A 26 17.45 8.93 -10.88
CA GLU A 26 16.36 7.95 -10.73
C GLU A 26 16.46 6.80 -11.74
N LEU A 27 16.79 7.09 -13.01
CA LEU A 27 16.97 6.06 -14.03
C LEU A 27 18.11 5.10 -13.66
N ILE A 28 19.24 5.63 -13.19
CA ILE A 28 20.37 4.81 -12.73
C ILE A 28 19.94 3.94 -11.55
N LEU A 29 19.21 4.50 -10.57
CA LEU A 29 18.71 3.73 -9.43
C LEU A 29 17.79 2.59 -9.88
N ARG A 30 16.87 2.84 -10.83
CA ARG A 30 15.99 1.80 -11.37
C ARG A 30 16.73 0.73 -12.16
N VAL A 31 17.72 1.11 -12.97
CA VAL A 31 18.52 0.15 -13.76
C VAL A 31 19.37 -0.76 -12.86
N VAL A 32 19.83 -0.24 -11.72
CA VAL A 32 20.60 -0.99 -10.72
C VAL A 32 19.69 -1.75 -9.73
N ASP A 33 18.35 -1.65 -9.88
CA ASP A 33 17.35 -2.22 -8.96
C ASP A 33 17.58 -1.77 -7.51
N TYR A 34 17.94 -0.50 -7.34
CA TYR A 34 18.20 0.09 -6.03
C TYR A 34 16.90 0.44 -5.32
N GLY A 35 16.65 -0.21 -4.18
CA GLY A 35 15.49 0.02 -3.34
C GLY A 35 14.80 -1.29 -2.95
N GLN A 36 13.61 -1.20 -2.37
CA GLN A 36 12.74 -2.34 -2.09
C GLN A 36 11.31 -1.95 -2.41
N GLU A 37 10.59 -2.80 -3.15
CA GLU A 37 9.18 -2.60 -3.43
C GLU A 37 8.31 -3.34 -2.41
N TYR A 38 7.33 -2.62 -1.87
CA TYR A 38 6.32 -3.14 -0.95
C TYR A 38 4.92 -2.93 -1.52
N PRO A 39 4.50 -3.74 -2.52
CA PRO A 39 3.11 -3.78 -2.96
C PRO A 39 2.20 -4.18 -1.80
N LEU A 40 1.00 -3.60 -1.77
CA LEU A 40 -0.01 -3.88 -0.75
C LEU A 40 -0.45 -5.34 -0.77
N PHE A 41 -0.61 -5.92 -1.97
CA PHE A 41 -1.00 -7.30 -2.17
C PHE A 41 0.13 -8.11 -2.77
N ILE A 42 0.26 -9.36 -2.34
CA ILE A 42 1.17 -10.36 -2.90
C ILE A 42 0.38 -11.60 -3.27
N ASP A 43 0.83 -12.30 -4.30
CA ASP A 43 0.25 -13.58 -4.70
C ASP A 43 0.53 -14.64 -3.62
N ASN A 44 -0.44 -15.53 -3.41
CA ASN A 44 -0.24 -16.67 -2.54
C ASN A 44 0.62 -17.73 -3.27
N PRO A 45 1.82 -18.07 -2.78
CA PRO A 45 2.71 -19.01 -3.46
C PRO A 45 2.16 -20.43 -3.55
N SER A 46 1.25 -20.81 -2.65
CA SER A 46 0.59 -22.12 -2.66
C SER A 46 -0.69 -22.14 -3.49
N HIS A 47 -1.32 -20.98 -3.69
CA HIS A 47 -2.60 -20.84 -4.40
C HIS A 47 -2.62 -19.57 -5.27
N PRO A 48 -2.09 -19.62 -6.50
CA PRO A 48 -1.93 -18.45 -7.37
C PRO A 48 -3.24 -17.72 -7.73
N GLU A 49 -4.39 -18.38 -7.54
CA GLU A 49 -5.71 -17.78 -7.70
C GLU A 49 -6.06 -16.76 -6.60
N TYR A 50 -5.33 -16.77 -5.48
CA TYR A 50 -5.50 -15.84 -4.36
C TYR A 50 -4.33 -14.89 -4.20
N GLN A 51 -4.66 -13.68 -3.75
CA GLN A 51 -3.74 -12.69 -3.21
C GLN A 51 -4.02 -12.47 -1.74
N LEU A 52 -3.03 -11.95 -1.01
CA LEU A 52 -3.14 -11.56 0.39
C LEU A 52 -2.49 -10.20 0.62
N PRO A 53 -2.97 -9.40 1.60
CA PRO A 53 -2.24 -8.24 2.09
C PRO A 53 -0.83 -8.65 2.53
N ARG A 54 0.18 -7.88 2.13
CA ARG A 54 1.58 -8.15 2.46
C ARG A 54 1.78 -8.02 3.99
N PRO A 55 2.17 -9.09 4.70
CA PRO A 55 2.28 -9.04 6.17
C PRO A 55 3.35 -8.07 6.68
N ASP A 56 4.41 -7.86 5.89
CA ASP A 56 5.56 -7.02 6.24
C ASP A 56 5.53 -5.65 5.54
N ILE A 57 4.36 -5.21 5.08
CA ILE A 57 4.12 -3.89 4.47
C ILE A 57 4.58 -2.73 5.35
N ILE A 58 4.65 -2.94 6.67
CA ILE A 58 5.17 -1.96 7.63
C ILE A 58 6.62 -1.55 7.35
N LYS A 59 7.43 -2.42 6.73
CA LYS A 59 8.82 -2.11 6.37
C LYS A 59 8.94 -0.99 5.33
N ARG A 60 7.85 -0.70 4.59
CA ARG A 60 7.76 0.47 3.69
C ARG A 60 7.88 1.79 4.46
N TYR A 61 7.41 1.85 5.70
CA TYR A 61 7.33 3.07 6.51
C TYR A 61 8.28 3.07 7.70
N PHE A 62 8.73 1.90 8.16
CA PHE A 62 9.61 1.75 9.32
C PHE A 62 10.93 1.12 8.91
N ALA A 63 12.04 1.84 9.18
CA ALA A 63 13.38 1.37 8.83
C ALA A 63 13.73 0.05 9.56
N GLN A 64 14.37 -0.87 8.84
CA GLN A 64 14.78 -2.19 9.34
C GLN A 64 15.74 -2.14 10.53
N ASN A 65 16.57 -1.08 10.64
CA ASN A 65 17.62 -0.98 11.65
C ASN A 65 17.14 -0.57 13.06
N GLN A 66 15.83 -0.44 13.26
CA GLN A 66 15.24 -0.15 14.57
C GLN A 66 14.42 -1.35 15.06
N GLN A 67 15.03 -2.53 15.19
CA GLN A 67 14.39 -3.71 15.83
C GLN A 67 13.75 -3.40 17.19
N ALA A 68 14.21 -2.37 17.89
CA ALA A 68 13.63 -1.93 19.17
C ALA A 68 12.39 -1.02 19.05
N ALA A 69 12.02 -0.56 17.85
CA ALA A 69 10.93 0.41 17.62
C ALA A 69 9.91 0.00 16.54
N GLN A 70 10.07 -1.14 15.88
CA GLN A 70 9.01 -1.64 14.99
C GLN A 70 7.88 -2.21 15.86
N PRO A 71 6.67 -1.61 15.82
CA PRO A 71 5.54 -2.21 16.50
C PRO A 71 5.31 -3.60 15.89
N THR A 72 5.11 -4.62 16.72
CA THR A 72 4.75 -5.99 16.28
C THR A 72 3.32 -5.98 15.75
N VAL A 73 3.12 -5.33 14.61
CA VAL A 73 1.81 -5.11 14.00
C VAL A 73 1.94 -5.47 12.52
N SER A 74 1.10 -6.40 12.09
CA SER A 74 0.99 -6.86 10.71
C SER A 74 -0.44 -6.64 10.25
N MET A 75 -0.64 -6.52 8.94
CA MET A 75 -1.99 -6.66 8.39
C MET A 75 -2.46 -8.10 8.61
N GLU A 76 -3.75 -8.26 8.91
CA GLU A 76 -4.38 -9.56 9.04
C GLU A 76 -4.39 -10.26 7.67
N ALA A 77 -4.01 -11.53 7.63
CA ALA A 77 -4.00 -12.28 6.39
C ALA A 77 -5.45 -12.62 5.98
N ASN A 78 -5.95 -11.92 4.97
CA ASN A 78 -7.18 -12.25 4.27
C ASN A 78 -6.85 -12.68 2.84
N PHE A 79 -7.53 -13.72 2.36
CA PHE A 79 -7.42 -14.13 0.96
C PHE A 79 -8.47 -13.41 0.12
N LEU A 80 -8.05 -12.88 -1.02
CA LEU A 80 -8.90 -12.34 -2.06
C LEU A 80 -8.55 -12.99 -3.38
N LEU A 81 -9.53 -13.22 -4.26
CA LEU A 81 -9.27 -13.74 -5.60
C LEU A 81 -8.53 -12.70 -6.44
N ASN A 82 -7.52 -13.14 -7.19
CA ASN A 82 -6.79 -12.28 -8.12
C ASN A 82 -7.75 -11.67 -9.17
N THR A 83 -8.64 -12.51 -9.73
CA THR A 83 -9.75 -12.05 -10.57
C THR A 83 -11.03 -12.03 -9.78
N LYS A 84 -11.63 -10.85 -9.64
CA LYS A 84 -12.92 -10.69 -8.95
C LYS A 84 -14.04 -11.37 -9.76
N PRO A 85 -14.87 -12.23 -9.16
CA PRO A 85 -16.01 -12.85 -9.85
C PRO A 85 -17.07 -11.84 -10.30
N ASP A 86 -17.87 -12.18 -11.31
CA ASP A 86 -18.97 -11.35 -11.80
C ASP A 86 -20.02 -11.05 -10.71
N ASN A 87 -20.32 -12.04 -9.87
CA ASN A 87 -21.16 -11.88 -8.69
C ASN A 87 -20.38 -11.44 -7.44
N GLY A 88 -19.15 -10.97 -7.60
CA GLY A 88 -18.24 -10.62 -6.50
C GLY A 88 -18.60 -9.31 -5.80
N PHE A 89 -18.60 -9.32 -4.48
CA PHE A 89 -18.71 -8.14 -3.62
C PHE A 89 -17.46 -8.03 -2.74
N ARG A 90 -16.58 -7.08 -3.06
CA ARG A 90 -15.32 -6.86 -2.33
C ARG A 90 -15.41 -5.59 -1.50
N LEU A 91 -15.29 -5.72 -0.18
CA LEU A 91 -15.28 -4.64 0.78
C LEU A 91 -13.87 -4.50 1.36
N PHE A 92 -13.26 -3.33 1.20
CA PHE A 92 -11.99 -3.01 1.83
C PHE A 92 -12.22 -2.20 3.10
N VAL A 93 -11.55 -2.60 4.19
CA VAL A 93 -11.53 -1.84 5.43
C VAL A 93 -10.13 -1.27 5.61
N GLN A 94 -10.05 0.06 5.63
CA GLN A 94 -8.83 0.82 5.85
C GLN A 94 -8.93 1.60 7.17
N GLY A 95 -7.81 1.80 7.84
CA GLY A 95 -7.77 2.58 9.07
C GLY A 95 -6.53 2.31 9.91
N GLY A 96 -6.49 2.96 11.08
CA GLY A 96 -5.44 2.78 12.08
C GLY A 96 -5.65 1.54 12.97
N SER A 97 -5.09 1.58 14.17
CA SER A 97 -5.09 0.48 15.14
C SER A 97 -6.49 -0.01 15.53
N THR A 98 -7.47 0.89 15.64
CA THR A 98 -8.87 0.52 15.95
C THR A 98 -9.50 -0.31 14.83
N ALA A 99 -9.31 0.07 13.56
CA ALA A 99 -9.85 -0.68 12.43
C ALA A 99 -9.11 -2.01 12.25
N ALA A 100 -7.80 -2.03 12.56
CA ALA A 100 -6.98 -3.24 12.57
C ALA A 100 -7.35 -4.23 13.70
N GLY A 101 -8.10 -3.79 14.71
CA GLY A 101 -8.53 -4.63 15.84
C GLY A 101 -7.54 -4.69 17.01
N TYR A 102 -6.59 -3.76 17.12
CA TYR A 102 -5.67 -3.70 18.25
C TYR A 102 -6.42 -3.33 19.56
N PRO A 103 -6.06 -3.94 20.72
CA PRO A 103 -4.98 -4.91 20.94
C PRO A 103 -5.39 -6.38 20.76
N TYR A 104 -6.62 -6.66 20.33
CA TYR A 104 -7.18 -8.01 20.33
C TYR A 104 -6.70 -8.87 19.14
N GLY A 105 -6.54 -8.27 17.95
CA GLY A 105 -6.08 -8.97 16.74
C GLY A 105 -7.02 -10.08 16.25
N LEU A 106 -6.58 -10.86 15.25
CA LEU A 106 -7.14 -12.17 14.85
C LEU A 106 -8.68 -12.25 14.82
N GLY A 107 -9.32 -11.58 13.86
CA GLY A 107 -10.78 -11.55 13.71
C GLY A 107 -11.51 -10.48 14.51
N ALA A 108 -10.84 -9.80 15.46
CA ALA A 108 -11.39 -8.63 16.15
C ALA A 108 -11.22 -7.32 15.34
N SER A 109 -10.69 -7.40 14.12
CA SER A 109 -10.65 -6.27 13.20
C SER A 109 -12.06 -5.85 12.78
N LEU A 110 -12.22 -4.59 12.38
CA LEU A 110 -13.50 -4.13 11.84
C LEU A 110 -13.92 -4.94 10.61
N ALA A 111 -12.95 -5.37 9.79
CA ALA A 111 -13.17 -6.32 8.70
C ALA A 111 -13.73 -7.66 9.19
N GLY A 112 -13.08 -8.29 10.18
CA GLY A 112 -13.52 -9.56 10.75
C GLY A 112 -14.93 -9.49 11.35
N MET A 113 -15.24 -8.40 12.06
CA MET A 113 -16.57 -8.16 12.64
C MET A 113 -17.68 -7.94 11.59
N LEU A 114 -17.31 -7.40 10.42
CA LEU A 114 -18.24 -7.13 9.31
C LEU A 114 -18.41 -8.35 8.40
N ASP A 115 -17.41 -9.23 8.26
CA ASP A 115 -17.41 -10.31 7.28
C ASP A 115 -18.68 -11.16 7.30
N SER A 116 -19.03 -11.72 8.46
CA SER A 116 -20.25 -12.53 8.63
C SER A 116 -21.54 -11.75 8.30
N ARG A 117 -21.59 -10.46 8.67
CA ARG A 117 -22.78 -9.61 8.44
C ARG A 117 -22.95 -9.25 6.97
N VAL A 118 -21.86 -8.90 6.30
CA VAL A 118 -21.86 -8.55 4.87
C VAL A 118 -22.24 -9.78 4.05
N ARG A 119 -21.64 -10.95 4.35
CA ARG A 119 -22.00 -12.24 3.73
C ARG A 119 -23.50 -12.54 3.87
N ALA A 120 -24.05 -12.42 5.07
CA ALA A 120 -25.48 -12.65 5.31
C ALA A 120 -26.38 -11.66 4.56
N SER A 121 -25.94 -10.40 4.40
CA SER A 121 -26.71 -9.34 3.71
C SER A 121 -26.66 -9.42 2.18
N LYS A 122 -25.77 -10.24 1.61
CA LYS A 122 -25.53 -10.36 0.16
C LYS A 122 -25.66 -11.81 -0.31
N PRO A 123 -26.84 -12.44 -0.17
CA PRO A 123 -27.05 -13.79 -0.67
C PRO A 123 -26.81 -13.86 -2.17
N GLY A 124 -26.20 -14.95 -2.64
CA GLY A 124 -25.87 -15.15 -4.06
C GLY A 124 -24.62 -14.42 -4.56
N HIS A 125 -23.97 -13.59 -3.72
CA HIS A 125 -22.71 -12.94 -4.05
C HIS A 125 -21.50 -13.67 -3.45
N TYR A 126 -20.38 -13.64 -4.18
CA TYR A 126 -19.10 -14.03 -3.63
C TYR A 126 -18.52 -12.85 -2.84
N VAL A 127 -18.65 -12.88 -1.52
CA VAL A 127 -18.23 -11.77 -0.64
C VAL A 127 -16.79 -11.95 -0.18
N GLU A 128 -16.01 -10.88 -0.32
CA GLU A 128 -14.64 -10.74 0.16
C GLU A 128 -14.57 -9.50 1.05
N VAL A 129 -14.28 -9.67 2.34
CA VAL A 129 -13.99 -8.55 3.24
C VAL A 129 -12.50 -8.55 3.53
N VAL A 130 -11.80 -7.53 3.02
CA VAL A 130 -10.34 -7.45 3.02
C VAL A 130 -9.90 -6.40 4.04
N ASN A 131 -9.08 -6.82 5.00
CA ASN A 131 -8.49 -5.91 5.96
C ASN A 131 -7.19 -5.31 5.41
N THR A 132 -7.16 -4.00 5.29
CA THR A 132 -5.98 -3.20 4.92
C THR A 132 -5.63 -2.18 6.00
N ALA A 133 -6.28 -2.29 7.17
CA ALA A 133 -5.99 -1.46 8.31
C ALA A 133 -4.72 -1.95 9.02
N MET A 134 -3.95 -1.00 9.55
CA MET A 134 -2.70 -1.28 10.24
C MET A 134 -2.57 -0.37 11.46
N SER A 135 -1.93 -0.86 12.52
CA SER A 135 -1.63 -0.03 13.69
C SER A 135 -0.47 0.91 13.43
N ALA A 136 -0.39 2.00 14.19
CA ALA A 136 0.70 2.99 14.10
C ALA A 136 0.82 3.68 12.71
N VAL A 137 -0.29 3.79 11.98
CA VAL A 137 -0.37 4.52 10.70
C VAL A 137 -1.37 5.67 10.76
N ASN A 138 -1.30 6.56 9.77
CA ASN A 138 -2.24 7.66 9.58
C ASN A 138 -2.80 7.66 8.14
N SER A 139 -3.60 8.67 7.80
CA SER A 139 -4.24 8.77 6.48
C SER A 139 -3.27 8.87 5.30
N TYR A 140 -2.04 9.38 5.51
CA TYR A 140 -1.03 9.41 4.44
C TYR A 140 -0.53 8.01 4.09
N THR A 141 -0.34 7.15 5.09
CA THR A 141 0.01 5.75 4.86
C THR A 141 -1.09 4.99 4.11
N LEU A 142 -2.36 5.30 4.42
CA LEU A 142 -3.49 4.66 3.74
C LEU A 142 -3.64 5.13 2.28
N LEU A 143 -3.31 6.39 1.99
CA LEU A 143 -3.37 6.97 0.64
C LEU A 143 -2.27 6.47 -0.30
N ASP A 144 -1.16 5.96 0.25
CA ASP A 144 0.04 5.56 -0.50
C ASP A 144 -0.11 4.22 -1.27
N PHE A 145 -1.29 3.59 -1.19
CA PHE A 145 -1.64 2.34 -1.86
C PHE A 145 -2.82 2.54 -2.83
#